data_AF-B7SP33-F1
#
_entry.id   AF-B7SP33-F1
#
_cell.length_a   1.000
_cell.length_b   1.000
_cell.length_c   1.000
_cell.angle_alpha   90.00
_cell.angle_beta   90.00
_cell.angle_gamma   90.00
#
_symmetry.space_group_name_H-M   'P 1'
#
loop_
_entity.id
_entity.type
_entity.pdbx_description
1 polymer ?
#
loop_
_entity_poly.entity_id
_entity_poly.type
_entity_poly.pdbx_seq_one_letter_code
_entity_poly.pdbx_strand_id
1 'polypeptide(L)'
;TTLYVTGWGQTDEFDPASRPEGLKQCGHYGRDRCVKEFHEVPDYLLCGSFEDGTPCQGDSGGPLVRKGDDGAWVLEGIVHKGGQLCKTLSNTRAMRYVKVSHFVNWVDDYMRADAEGRADSFCDMAPNFKLDRGV
;
A
#
# COMPACT_ATOMS: atom_id res chain seq x y z
N THR A 1 12.09 -12.18 -0.51
CA THR A 1 11.82 -11.28 0.62
C THR A 1 10.36 -11.37 0.98
N THR A 2 10.05 -11.70 2.24
CA THR A 2 8.66 -11.79 2.69
C THR A 2 8.18 -10.41 3.13
N LEU A 3 7.07 -9.97 2.55
CA LEU A 3 6.36 -8.76 2.95
C LEU A 3 5.06 -9.12 3.64
N TYR A 4 4.56 -8.19 4.45
CA TYR A 4 3.35 -8.34 5.23
C TYR A 4 2.50 -7.07 5.10
N VAL A 5 1.19 -7.26 5.02
CA VAL A 5 0.21 -6.20 5.24
C VAL A 5 -0.65 -6.58 6.41
N THR A 6 -0.98 -5.61 7.25
CA THR A 6 -1.86 -5.79 8.40
C THR A 6 -2.95 -4.74 8.41
N GLY A 7 -4.16 -5.11 8.81
CA GLY A 7 -5.26 -4.16 8.92
C GLY A 7 -6.57 -4.73 9.48
N TRP A 8 -7.57 -3.86 9.51
CA TRP A 8 -8.96 -4.12 9.94
C TRP A 8 -9.98 -3.79 8.84
N GLY A 9 -9.55 -3.76 7.57
CA GLY A 9 -10.43 -3.57 6.44
C GLY A 9 -11.50 -4.65 6.31
N GLN A 10 -12.36 -4.48 5.32
CA GLN A 10 -13.45 -5.40 5.02
C GLN A 10 -12.95 -6.84 4.84
N THR A 11 -13.70 -7.80 5.40
CA THR A 11 -13.44 -9.24 5.25
C THR A 11 -14.36 -9.90 4.23
N ASP A 12 -15.41 -9.20 3.80
CA ASP A 12 -16.33 -9.62 2.75
C ASP A 12 -16.58 -8.46 1.79
N GLU A 13 -16.25 -8.66 0.51
CA GLU A 13 -16.41 -7.66 -0.55
C GLU A 13 -17.86 -7.25 -0.81
N PHE A 14 -18.82 -8.06 -0.39
CA PHE A 14 -20.25 -7.80 -0.57
C PHE A 14 -20.93 -7.24 0.68
N ASP A 15 -20.24 -7.20 1.82
CA ASP A 15 -20.74 -6.60 3.06
C ASP A 15 -19.84 -5.43 3.49
N PRO A 16 -20.26 -4.18 3.20
CA PRO A 16 -19.50 -2.98 3.56
C PRO A 16 -19.29 -2.80 5.06
N ALA A 17 -20.12 -3.44 5.90
CA ALA A 17 -20.02 -3.41 7.35
C ALA A 17 -19.12 -4.53 7.92
N SER A 18 -18.72 -5.50 7.11
CA SER A 18 -17.86 -6.61 7.54
C SER A 18 -16.53 -6.08 8.09
N ARG A 19 -16.18 -6.46 9.32
CA ARG A 19 -14.89 -6.09 9.93
C ARG A 19 -14.36 -7.30 10.70
N PRO A 20 -13.04 -7.50 10.77
CA PRO A 20 -12.48 -8.58 11.56
C PRO A 20 -12.54 -8.21 13.05
N GLU A 21 -12.71 -9.22 13.91
CA GLU A 21 -12.69 -9.03 15.38
C GLU A 21 -11.32 -8.57 15.91
N GLY A 22 -10.25 -8.76 15.14
CA GLY A 22 -8.89 -8.40 15.50
C GLY A 22 -8.02 -8.18 14.27
N LEU A 23 -6.80 -7.70 14.51
CA LEU A 23 -5.83 -7.40 13.44
C LEU A 23 -5.60 -8.63 12.56
N LYS A 24 -5.77 -8.46 11.25
CA LYS A 24 -5.44 -9.49 10.26
C LYS A 24 -4.11 -9.19 9.61
N GLN A 25 -3.49 -10.22 9.05
CA GLN A 25 -2.23 -10.15 8.34
C GLN A 25 -2.31 -10.99 7.06
N CYS A 26 -1.83 -10.44 5.96
CA CYS A 26 -1.51 -11.19 4.74
C CYS A 26 0.01 -11.28 4.60
N GLY A 27 0.53 -12.43 4.15
CA GLY A 27 1.94 -12.69 3.91
C GLY A 27 2.18 -13.39 2.57
N HIS A 28 3.46 -13.61 2.23
CA HIS A 28 3.88 -14.25 0.96
C HIS A 28 3.57 -13.40 -0.28
N TYR A 29 4.29 -12.28 -0.39
CA TYR A 29 4.18 -11.35 -1.51
C TYR A 29 4.84 -11.89 -2.78
N GLY A 30 4.06 -12.01 -3.85
CA GLY A 30 4.51 -12.38 -5.20
C GLY A 30 4.26 -11.28 -6.23
N ARG A 31 5.14 -11.15 -7.23
CA ARG A 31 5.02 -10.13 -8.30
C ARG A 31 4.53 -10.67 -9.64
N ASP A 32 4.35 -11.98 -9.76
CA ASP A 32 4.13 -12.65 -11.05
C ASP A 32 2.83 -12.24 -11.76
N ARG A 33 1.86 -11.72 -11.00
CA ARG A 33 0.58 -11.23 -11.52
C ARG A 33 0.65 -9.78 -11.99
N CYS A 34 1.67 -9.02 -11.60
CA CYS A 34 1.72 -7.58 -11.82
C CYS A 34 1.76 -7.18 -13.28
N VAL A 35 2.66 -7.77 -14.08
CA VAL A 35 2.77 -7.45 -15.51
C VAL A 35 1.55 -7.97 -16.28
N LYS A 36 0.93 -9.06 -15.80
CA LYS A 36 -0.26 -9.65 -16.42
C LYS A 36 -1.50 -8.79 -16.18
N GLU A 37 -1.63 -8.21 -14.99
CA GLU A 37 -2.81 -7.42 -14.58
C GLU A 37 -2.64 -5.92 -14.81
N PHE A 38 -1.42 -5.43 -14.74
CA PHE A 38 -1.05 -4.05 -15.00
C PHE A 38 -0.03 -4.04 -16.15
N HIS A 39 -0.43 -3.50 -17.31
CA HIS A 39 0.45 -3.35 -18.47
C HIS A 39 1.79 -2.66 -18.11
N GLU A 40 1.72 -1.68 -17.21
CA GLU A 40 2.86 -0.95 -16.67
C GLU A 40 2.62 -0.61 -15.20
N VAL A 41 3.67 -0.70 -14.38
CA VAL A 41 3.66 -0.27 -12.98
C VAL A 41 4.64 0.89 -12.85
N PRO A 42 4.16 2.12 -12.67
CA PRO A 42 5.03 3.28 -12.49
C PRO A 42 6.01 3.11 -11.33
N ASP A 43 7.19 3.73 -11.44
CA ASP A 43 8.29 3.57 -10.47
C ASP A 43 7.95 4.04 -9.04
N TYR A 44 6.94 4.90 -8.88
CA TYR A 44 6.42 5.36 -7.59
C TYR A 44 5.45 4.36 -6.94
N LEU A 45 5.15 3.24 -7.61
CA LEU A 45 4.32 2.15 -7.10
C LEU A 45 5.11 0.85 -7.00
N LEU A 46 4.80 0.08 -5.96
CA LEU A 46 5.05 -1.35 -5.92
C LEU A 46 3.80 -2.09 -6.39
N CYS A 47 3.98 -3.31 -6.86
CA CYS A 47 2.88 -4.20 -7.19
C CYS A 47 3.18 -5.61 -6.73
N GLY A 48 2.18 -6.26 -6.13
CA GLY A 48 2.19 -7.68 -5.85
C GLY A 48 0.85 -8.21 -5.37
N SER A 49 0.79 -9.52 -5.14
CA SER A 49 -0.36 -10.24 -4.59
C SER A 49 0.08 -11.07 -3.39
N PHE A 50 -0.86 -11.39 -2.52
CA PHE A 50 -0.65 -12.33 -1.41
C PHE A 50 -1.41 -13.65 -1.68
N GLU A 51 -0.87 -14.75 -1.15
CA GLU A 51 -1.46 -16.08 -1.32
C GLU A 51 -2.57 -16.35 -0.31
N ASP A 52 -2.51 -15.73 0.86
CA ASP A 52 -3.38 -15.98 2.01
C ASP A 52 -4.51 -14.95 2.17
N GLY A 53 -4.56 -13.93 1.32
CA GLY A 53 -5.61 -12.92 1.32
C GLY A 53 -5.27 -11.73 0.43
N THR A 54 -6.00 -10.63 0.58
CA THR A 54 -5.61 -9.33 -0.01
C THR A 54 -6.14 -8.21 0.87
N PRO A 55 -5.41 -7.09 1.00
CA PRO A 55 -5.97 -5.89 1.62
C PRO A 55 -7.25 -5.47 0.89
N CYS A 56 -8.23 -4.98 1.64
CA CYS A 56 -9.52 -4.58 1.11
C CYS A 56 -9.93 -3.16 1.52
N GLN A 57 -11.21 -2.81 1.32
CA GLN A 57 -11.74 -1.50 1.68
C GLN A 57 -11.51 -1.22 3.16
N GLY A 58 -10.91 -0.07 3.44
CA GLY A 58 -10.50 0.32 4.80
C GLY A 58 -9.05 -0.02 5.15
N ASP A 59 -8.35 -0.84 4.35
CA ASP A 59 -6.90 -1.07 4.52
C ASP A 59 -6.05 -0.04 3.75
N SER A 60 -6.64 0.74 2.83
CA SER A 60 -5.93 1.82 2.12
C SER A 60 -5.28 2.80 3.09
N GLY A 61 -4.01 3.13 2.87
CA GLY A 61 -3.18 3.90 3.80
C GLY A 61 -2.42 3.02 4.82
N GLY A 62 -2.77 1.73 4.93
CA GLY A 62 -2.12 0.78 5.81
C GLY A 62 -0.71 0.37 5.34
N PRO A 63 0.08 -0.26 6.23
CA PRO A 63 1.50 -0.53 5.97
C PRO A 63 1.72 -1.81 5.14
N LEU A 64 2.66 -1.76 4.20
CA LEU A 64 3.34 -2.92 3.62
C LEU A 64 4.77 -2.96 4.16
N VAL A 65 5.09 -3.96 4.98
CA VAL A 65 6.35 -4.02 5.73
C VAL A 65 7.12 -5.31 5.46
N ARG A 66 8.44 -5.25 5.62
CA ARG A 66 9.28 -6.45 5.76
C ARG A 66 10.11 -6.38 7.03
N LYS A 67 10.54 -7.54 7.51
CA LYS A 67 11.59 -7.64 8.51
C LYS A 67 12.95 -7.68 7.82
N GLY A 68 13.86 -6.79 8.20
CA GLY A 68 15.25 -6.76 7.76
C GLY A 68 16.08 -7.86 8.42
N ASP A 69 17.28 -8.09 7.88
CA ASP A 69 18.21 -9.10 8.39
C ASP A 69 18.73 -8.75 9.80
N ASP A 70 18.72 -7.46 10.14
CA ASP A 70 19.00 -6.91 11.48
C ASP A 70 17.82 -7.05 12.45
N GLY A 71 16.68 -7.58 11.99
CA GLY A 71 15.47 -7.77 12.77
C GLY A 71 14.57 -6.53 12.83
N ALA A 72 14.97 -5.40 12.26
CA ALA A 72 14.15 -4.18 12.21
C ALA A 72 13.00 -4.33 11.19
N TRP A 73 11.88 -3.66 11.45
CA TRP A 73 10.78 -3.60 10.49
C TRP A 73 10.93 -2.37 9.60
N VAL A 74 10.85 -2.58 8.29
CA VAL A 74 10.99 -1.53 7.28
C VAL A 74 9.67 -1.36 6.56
N LEU A 75 9.19 -0.11 6.46
CA LEU A 75 8.03 0.26 5.67
C LEU A 75 8.42 0.36 4.18
N GLU A 76 8.00 -0.64 3.41
CA GLU A 76 8.32 -0.76 1.98
C GLU A 76 7.28 -0.06 1.11
N GLY A 77 6.02 -0.10 1.53
CA GLY A 77 4.96 0.60 0.83
C GLY A 77 3.73 0.91 1.67
N ILE A 78 2.80 1.60 1.04
CA ILE A 78 1.51 1.98 1.61
C ILE A 78 0.41 1.38 0.74
N VAL A 79 -0.57 0.69 1.35
CA VAL A 79 -1.71 0.10 0.64
C VAL A 79 -2.44 1.20 -0.14
N HIS A 80 -2.54 1.04 -1.45
CA HIS A 80 -3.23 2.01 -2.31
C HIS A 80 -4.53 1.40 -2.83
N LYS A 81 -4.49 0.73 -3.99
CA LYS A 81 -5.67 0.16 -4.66
C LYS A 81 -5.31 -1.04 -5.52
N GLY A 82 -6.30 -1.87 -5.83
CA GLY A 82 -6.16 -3.08 -6.66
C GLY A 82 -7.28 -4.05 -6.29
N GLY A 83 -7.02 -5.36 -6.34
CA GLY A 83 -7.72 -6.38 -5.53
C GLY A 83 -9.23 -6.16 -5.32
N GLN A 84 -10.09 -6.69 -6.19
CA GLN A 84 -11.55 -6.51 -6.06
C GLN A 84 -12.21 -7.39 -4.98
N LEU A 85 -11.50 -8.39 -4.46
CA LEU A 85 -12.09 -9.44 -3.63
C LEU A 85 -11.45 -9.38 -2.25
N CYS A 86 -12.22 -9.26 -1.16
CA CYS A 86 -11.68 -9.22 0.21
C CYS A 86 -11.29 -10.62 0.73
N LYS A 87 -11.17 -11.61 -0.16
CA LYS A 87 -11.08 -13.04 0.17
C LYS A 87 -9.92 -13.71 -0.54
N THR A 88 -9.41 -14.75 0.09
CA THR A 88 -8.43 -15.67 -0.45
C THR A 88 -9.10 -16.55 -1.50
N LEU A 89 -8.91 -16.21 -2.77
CA LEU A 89 -9.28 -17.06 -3.89
C LEU A 89 -8.03 -17.43 -4.68
N SER A 90 -8.05 -18.57 -5.37
CA SER A 90 -7.00 -18.97 -6.31
C SER A 90 -6.72 -17.93 -7.42
N ASN A 91 -7.62 -16.94 -7.53
CA ASN A 91 -7.53 -15.79 -8.43
C ASN A 91 -7.36 -14.45 -7.67
N THR A 92 -6.56 -14.39 -6.59
CA THR A 92 -6.18 -13.09 -5.99
C THR A 92 -5.60 -12.17 -7.04
N ARG A 93 -6.16 -10.96 -7.13
CA ARG A 93 -5.67 -9.93 -8.04
C ARG A 93 -4.47 -9.23 -7.43
N ALA A 94 -3.60 -8.74 -8.29
CA ALA A 94 -2.50 -7.89 -7.89
C ALA A 94 -3.01 -6.57 -7.30
N MET A 95 -2.28 -6.09 -6.30
CA MET A 95 -2.48 -4.83 -5.59
C MET A 95 -1.33 -3.89 -5.90
N ARG A 96 -1.63 -2.60 -5.98
CA ARG A 96 -0.61 -1.55 -6.03
C ARG A 96 -0.44 -0.92 -4.65
N TYR A 97 0.79 -0.58 -4.35
CA TYR A 97 1.21 0.07 -3.11
C TYR A 97 2.04 1.29 -3.48
N VAL A 98 1.92 2.40 -2.75
CA VAL A 98 2.86 3.52 -2.90
C VAL A 98 4.24 3.05 -2.46
N LYS A 99 5.27 3.22 -3.28
CA LYS A 99 6.64 2.82 -2.97
C LYS A 99 7.28 3.84 -2.04
N VAL A 100 7.43 3.52 -0.75
CA VAL A 100 7.91 4.48 0.26
C VAL A 100 9.28 5.03 -0.09
N SER A 101 10.20 4.17 -0.54
CA SER A 101 11.55 4.59 -0.96
C SER A 101 11.59 5.59 -2.11
N HIS A 102 10.50 5.74 -2.88
CA HIS A 102 10.41 6.79 -3.90
C HIS A 102 10.14 8.18 -3.28
N PHE A 103 9.51 8.23 -2.11
CA PHE A 103 9.04 9.47 -1.48
C PHE A 103 9.81 9.86 -0.21
N VAL A 104 10.79 9.08 0.24
CA VAL A 104 11.54 9.36 1.49
C VAL A 104 12.13 10.77 1.54
N ASN A 105 12.73 11.26 0.44
CA ASN A 105 13.27 12.61 0.40
C ASN A 105 12.17 13.68 0.56
N TRP A 106 11.01 13.46 -0.06
CA TRP A 106 9.87 14.39 0.08
C TRP A 106 9.33 14.40 1.52
N VAL A 107 9.31 13.24 2.18
CA VAL A 107 8.94 13.15 3.61
C VAL A 107 9.97 13.86 4.48
N ASP A 108 11.26 13.68 4.25
CA ASP A 108 12.33 14.35 5.00
C ASP A 108 12.25 15.89 4.84
N ASP A 109 12.01 16.37 3.61
CA ASP A 109 11.82 17.79 3.33
C ASP A 109 10.57 18.35 4.02
N TYR A 110 9.45 17.60 4.02
CA TYR A 110 8.25 17.96 4.76
C TYR A 110 8.53 18.07 6.26
N MET A 111 9.18 17.06 6.85
CA MET A 111 9.50 17.03 8.28
C MET A 111 10.38 18.22 8.69
N ARG A 112 11.34 18.59 7.83
CA ARG A 112 12.15 19.79 8.06
C ARG A 112 11.32 21.07 7.97
N ALA A 113 10.45 21.20 6.97
CA ALA A 113 9.59 22.36 6.84
C ALA A 113 8.62 22.50 8.02
N ASP A 114 8.06 21.39 8.51
CA ASP A 114 7.17 21.35 9.67
C ASP A 114 7.89 21.79 10.95
N ALA A 115 9.10 21.29 11.19
CA ALA A 115 9.94 21.73 12.31
C ALA A 115 10.28 23.23 12.28
N GLU A 116 10.26 23.85 11.10
CA GLU A 116 10.47 25.28 10.88
C GLU A 116 9.16 26.10 10.85
N GLY A 117 7.99 25.47 11.07
CA GLY A 117 6.68 26.14 11.04
C GLY A 117 6.19 26.51 9.64
N ARG A 118 6.66 25.80 8.61
CA ARG A 118 6.40 26.07 7.19
C ARG A 118 5.65 24.93 6.47
N ALA A 119 5.04 24.00 7.20
CA ALA A 119 4.35 22.84 6.63
C ALA A 119 3.28 23.21 5.59
N ASP A 120 2.40 24.18 5.90
CA ASP A 120 1.33 24.59 5.00
C ASP A 120 1.87 25.05 3.64
N SER A 121 2.89 25.92 3.67
CA SER A 121 3.54 26.42 2.44
C SER A 121 4.21 25.31 1.64
N PHE A 122 4.75 24.29 2.33
CA PHE A 122 5.34 23.13 1.67
C PHE A 122 4.28 22.30 0.96
N CYS A 123 3.13 22.06 1.60
CA CYS A 123 2.00 21.35 1.02
C CYS A 123 1.40 22.08 -0.19
N ASP A 124 1.36 23.42 -0.17
CA ASP A 124 0.92 24.23 -1.32
C ASP A 124 1.84 24.09 -2.54
N MET A 125 3.14 23.83 -2.29
CA MET A 125 4.14 23.58 -3.32
C MET A 125 4.25 22.12 -3.73
N ALA A 126 3.57 21.21 -3.03
CA ALA A 126 3.56 19.81 -3.42
C ALA A 126 3.14 19.73 -4.89
N PRO A 127 3.89 19.01 -5.75
CA PRO A 127 3.50 18.87 -7.14
C PRO A 127 2.04 18.47 -7.14
N ASN A 128 1.22 19.14 -7.96
CA ASN A 128 -0.13 18.67 -8.25
C ASN A 128 0.03 17.28 -8.88
N PHE A 129 0.16 16.25 -8.05
CA PHE A 129 -0.10 14.88 -8.38
C PHE A 129 -1.59 14.89 -8.67
N LYS A 130 -1.95 15.31 -9.89
CA LYS A 130 -3.21 14.93 -10.49
C LYS A 130 -3.15 13.41 -10.53
N LEU A 131 -3.56 12.78 -9.44
CA LEU A 131 -3.93 11.38 -9.40
C LEU A 131 -4.91 11.26 -10.55
N ASP A 132 -4.46 10.61 -11.62
CA ASP A 132 -5.20 10.49 -12.86
C ASP A 132 -6.62 10.02 -12.49
N ARG A 133 -7.58 10.94 -12.55
CA ARG A 133 -8.99 10.68 -12.22
C ARG A 133 -9.68 9.91 -13.36
N GLY A 134 -8.92 9.14 -14.12
CA GLY A 134 -9.39 8.55 -15.36
C GLY A 134 -8.44 7.50 -15.93
N VAL A 135 -8.25 6.40 -15.18
CA VAL A 135 -8.23 5.02 -15.74
C VAL A 135 -8.81 4.08 -14.70
#